data_AF-A0A3M1MEQ0-F1
#
_entry.id   AF-A0A3M1MEQ0-F1
#
_cell.length_a   1.000
_cell.length_b   1.000
_cell.length_c   1.000
_cell.angle_alpha   90.00
_cell.angle_beta   90.00
_cell.angle_gamma   90.00
#
_symmetry.space_group_name_H-M   'P 1'
#
loop_
_entity.id
_entity.type
_entity.pdbx_description
1 polymer ?
#
loop_
_entity_poly.entity_id
_entity_poly.type
_entity_poly.pdbx_seq_one_letter_code
_entity_poly.pdbx_strand_id
1 'polypeptide(L)'
;ALTRALRIAEGFPQPDPRLAITLDFLATAEFDRDPRRAEALMERAVDSLARNFPPGDLRLAVFSVYLAQIRLRLGRYRSALDLVDAALPALIAHAAATRIDQALRIRVAALKDLGREAEAARAAIDSRAWANYVTGHGP
;
A
#
# COMPACT_ATOMS: atom_id res chain seq x y z
N ALA A 1 20.76 4.57 -11.68
CA ALA A 1 19.68 4.62 -12.68
C ALA A 1 18.42 5.32 -12.13
N LEU A 2 17.87 4.89 -10.99
CA LEU A 2 16.61 5.41 -10.45
C LEU A 2 16.61 6.92 -10.12
N THR A 3 17.73 7.49 -9.64
CA THR A 3 17.84 8.96 -9.42
C THR A 3 17.73 9.77 -10.72
N ARG A 4 18.14 9.21 -11.86
CA ARG A 4 17.96 9.84 -13.18
C ARG A 4 16.50 9.71 -13.62
N ALA A 5 15.89 8.54 -13.42
CA ALA A 5 14.47 8.34 -13.70
C ALA A 5 13.59 9.31 -12.89
N LEU A 6 13.92 9.57 -11.62
CA LEU A 6 13.19 10.52 -10.78
C LEU A 6 13.21 11.93 -11.38
N ARG A 7 14.40 12.43 -11.76
CA ARG A 7 14.52 13.76 -12.39
C ARG A 7 13.73 13.85 -13.70
N ILE A 8 13.71 12.78 -14.49
CA ILE A 8 12.91 12.72 -15.73
C ILE A 8 11.42 12.75 -15.40
N ALA A 9 10.96 11.96 -14.42
CA ALA A 9 9.56 11.92 -14.00
C ALA A 9 9.07 13.26 -13.43
N GLU A 10 9.92 13.95 -12.64
CA GLU A 10 9.64 15.28 -12.09
C GLU A 10 9.52 16.37 -13.18
N GLY A 11 10.09 16.15 -14.36
CA GLY A 11 10.02 17.06 -15.51
C GLY A 11 8.71 16.99 -16.31
N PHE A 12 7.87 15.97 -16.09
CA PHE A 12 6.56 15.88 -16.75
C PHE A 12 5.49 16.69 -16.01
N PRO A 13 4.49 17.25 -16.72
CA PRO A 13 3.33 17.89 -16.09
C PRO A 13 2.65 16.93 -15.10
N GLN A 14 2.43 17.39 -13.88
CA GLN A 14 1.79 16.60 -12.84
C GLN A 14 0.26 16.79 -12.87
N PRO A 15 -0.53 15.74 -12.61
CA PRO A 15 -0.14 14.40 -12.19
C PRO A 15 0.49 13.56 -13.31
N ASP A 16 1.58 12.88 -12.99
CA ASP A 16 2.11 11.82 -13.85
C ASP A 16 2.27 10.51 -13.06
N PRO A 17 1.60 9.41 -13.45
CA PRO A 17 1.74 8.10 -12.79
C PRO A 17 3.20 7.61 -12.72
N ARG A 18 4.07 8.03 -13.65
CA ARG A 18 5.48 7.65 -13.68
C ARG A 18 6.24 8.17 -12.47
N LEU A 19 5.83 9.31 -11.90
CA LEU A 19 6.44 9.83 -10.68
C LEU A 19 6.20 8.86 -9.51
N ALA A 20 4.94 8.47 -9.27
CA ALA A 20 4.60 7.53 -8.21
C ALA A 20 5.33 6.19 -8.40
N ILE A 21 5.33 5.63 -9.61
CA ILE A 21 6.04 4.37 -9.92
C ILE A 21 7.55 4.49 -9.65
N THR A 22 8.17 5.59 -10.06
CA THR A 22 9.61 5.80 -9.84
C THR A 22 9.95 5.92 -8.36
N LEU A 23 9.09 6.60 -7.59
CA LEU A 23 9.22 6.73 -6.15
C LEU A 23 9.04 5.39 -5.43
N ASP A 24 8.14 4.51 -5.88
CA ASP A 24 7.99 3.15 -5.37
C ASP A 24 9.24 2.29 -5.59
N PHE A 25 9.80 2.28 -6.80
CA PHE A 25 11.05 1.57 -7.04
C PHE A 25 12.21 2.09 -6.19
N LEU A 26 12.30 3.41 -6.00
CA LEU A 26 13.28 4.01 -5.10
C LEU A 26 13.03 3.62 -3.64
N ALA A 27 11.79 3.68 -3.16
CA ALA A 27 11.45 3.30 -1.79
C ALA A 27 11.82 1.84 -1.52
N THR A 28 11.48 0.94 -2.44
CA THR A 28 11.82 -0.49 -2.34
C THR A 28 13.33 -0.70 -2.31
N ALA A 29 14.08 -0.05 -3.20
CA ALA A 29 15.54 -0.18 -3.25
C ALA A 29 16.26 0.41 -2.01
N GLU A 30 15.68 1.43 -1.39
CA GLU A 30 16.26 2.11 -0.24
C GLU A 30 15.83 1.50 1.10
N PHE A 31 14.79 0.66 1.13
CA PHE A 31 14.14 0.23 2.38
C PHE A 31 15.13 -0.38 3.37
N ASP A 32 15.93 -1.37 2.96
CA ASP A 32 16.81 -2.07 3.90
C ASP A 32 17.98 -1.19 4.38
N ARG A 33 18.31 -0.13 3.64
CA ARG A 33 19.38 0.82 3.98
C ARG A 33 18.87 1.96 4.86
N ASP A 34 17.69 2.49 4.53
CA ASP A 34 17.07 3.64 5.18
C ASP A 34 15.54 3.55 5.11
N PRO A 35 14.91 2.81 6.05
CA PRO A 35 13.46 2.63 6.07
C PRO A 35 12.68 3.95 6.18
N ARG A 36 13.23 4.97 6.86
CA ARG A 36 12.57 6.27 7.01
C ARG A 36 12.57 7.03 5.70
N ARG A 37 13.66 6.97 4.94
CA ARG A 37 13.71 7.54 3.59
C ARG A 37 12.78 6.80 2.63
N ALA A 38 12.71 5.48 2.71
CA ALA A 38 11.76 4.70 1.91
C ALA A 38 10.31 5.11 2.18
N GLU A 39 9.95 5.32 3.46
CA GLU A 39 8.64 5.84 3.83
C GLU A 39 8.39 7.23 3.24
N ALA A 40 9.32 8.18 3.39
CA ALA A 40 9.16 9.53 2.84
C ALA A 40 9.02 9.54 1.31
N LEU A 41 9.70 8.63 0.60
CA LEU A 41 9.55 8.44 -0.85
C LEU A 41 8.14 7.94 -1.21
N MET A 42 7.63 6.98 -0.44
CA MET A 42 6.29 6.43 -0.66
C MET A 42 5.18 7.42 -0.28
N GLU A 43 5.37 8.23 0.77
CA GLU A 43 4.48 9.35 1.10
C GLU A 43 4.39 10.35 -0.06
N ARG A 44 5.54 10.73 -0.65
CA ARG A 44 5.55 11.57 -1.86
C ARG A 44 4.79 10.93 -3.03
N ALA A 45 4.85 9.60 -3.18
CA ALA A 45 4.13 8.89 -4.23
C ALA A 45 2.62 9.00 -4.01
N VAL A 46 2.14 8.67 -2.81
CA VAL A 46 0.73 8.78 -2.42
C VAL A 46 0.23 10.21 -2.57
N ASP A 47 0.98 11.21 -2.08
CA ASP A 47 0.61 12.63 -2.17
C ASP A 47 0.49 13.11 -3.62
N SER A 48 1.39 12.64 -4.50
CA SER A 48 1.33 12.98 -5.93
C SER A 48 0.04 12.51 -6.59
N LEU A 49 -0.44 11.32 -6.20
CA LEU A 49 -1.67 10.74 -6.70
C LEU A 49 -2.91 11.40 -6.05
N ALA A 50 -2.89 11.61 -4.73
CA ALA A 50 -4.01 12.17 -3.96
C ALA A 50 -4.38 13.60 -4.37
N ARG A 51 -3.42 14.40 -4.85
CA ARG A 51 -3.70 15.75 -5.36
C ARG A 51 -4.56 15.77 -6.62
N ASN A 52 -4.66 14.67 -7.34
CA ASN A 52 -5.19 14.68 -8.71
C ASN A 52 -6.17 13.56 -9.02
N PHE A 53 -6.25 12.54 -8.15
CA PHE A 53 -7.19 11.45 -8.28
C PHE A 53 -8.17 11.45 -7.11
N PRO A 54 -9.46 11.14 -7.36
CA PRO A 54 -10.47 11.17 -6.31
C PRO A 54 -10.21 10.08 -5.25
N PRO A 55 -10.71 10.27 -4.01
CA PRO A 55 -10.79 9.20 -3.02
C PRO A 55 -11.63 8.04 -3.57
N GLY A 56 -10.98 6.97 -4.04
CA GLY A 56 -11.62 5.88 -4.79
C GLY A 56 -10.83 5.42 -6.01
N ASP A 57 -9.86 6.21 -6.49
CA ASP A 57 -9.01 5.80 -7.61
C ASP A 57 -8.13 4.60 -7.24
N LEU A 58 -8.13 3.59 -8.12
CA LEU A 58 -7.37 2.36 -7.92
C LEU A 58 -5.87 2.61 -7.72
N ARG A 59 -5.27 3.56 -8.43
CA ARG A 59 -3.83 3.83 -8.30
C ARG A 59 -3.53 4.37 -6.91
N LEU A 60 -4.31 5.34 -6.44
CA LEU A 60 -4.16 5.87 -5.09
C LEU A 60 -4.30 4.75 -4.05
N ALA A 61 -5.31 3.89 -4.19
CA ALA A 61 -5.53 2.77 -3.28
C ALA A 61 -4.34 1.78 -3.26
N VAL A 62 -3.79 1.43 -4.42
CA VAL A 62 -2.62 0.53 -4.53
C VAL A 62 -1.39 1.12 -3.84
N PHE A 63 -1.08 2.39 -4.08
CA PHE A 63 0.08 3.03 -3.45
C PHE A 63 -0.12 3.25 -1.94
N SER A 64 -1.36 3.46 -1.48
CA SER A 64 -1.68 3.47 -0.05
C SER A 64 -1.40 2.12 0.62
N VAL A 65 -1.65 0.99 -0.06
CA VAL A 65 -1.26 -0.34 0.45
C VAL A 65 0.25 -0.49 0.56
N TYR A 66 1.02 0.07 -0.38
CA TYR A 66 2.49 0.04 -0.31
C TYR A 66 3.02 0.86 0.85
N LEU A 67 2.47 2.07 1.06
CA LEU A 67 2.80 2.89 2.22
C LEU A 67 2.43 2.17 3.52
N ALA A 68 1.27 1.50 3.57
CA ALA A 68 0.85 0.73 4.73
C ALA A 68 1.82 -0.42 5.03
N GLN A 69 2.33 -1.12 4.01
CA GLN A 69 3.31 -2.18 4.17
C GLN A 69 4.63 -1.67 4.78
N ILE A 70 5.10 -0.51 4.32
CA ILE A 70 6.29 0.17 4.88
C ILE A 70 6.04 0.56 6.34
N ARG A 71 4.90 1.20 6.61
CA ARG A 71 4.50 1.63 7.96
C ARG A 71 4.34 0.46 8.92
N LEU A 72 3.81 -0.67 8.48
CA LEU A 72 3.72 -1.90 9.26
C LEU A 72 5.13 -2.39 9.66
N ARG A 73 6.06 -2.46 8.71
CA ARG A 73 7.46 -2.88 8.98
C ARG A 73 8.20 -1.91 9.91
N LEU A 74 7.76 -0.65 9.97
CA LEU A 74 8.30 0.38 10.86
C LEU A 74 7.60 0.46 12.23
N GLY A 75 6.67 -0.46 12.53
CA GLY A 75 5.93 -0.48 13.80
C GLY A 75 4.83 0.59 13.91
N ARG A 76 4.46 1.24 12.79
CA ARG A 76 3.41 2.28 12.74
C ARG A 76 2.04 1.67 12.49
N TYR A 77 1.65 0.73 13.35
CA TYR A 77 0.51 -0.17 13.14
C TYR A 77 -0.82 0.56 12.95
N ARG A 78 -1.10 1.60 13.75
CA ARG A 78 -2.32 2.40 13.62
C ARG A 78 -2.41 3.02 12.22
N SER A 79 -1.34 3.64 11.76
CA SER A 79 -1.32 4.30 10.46
C SER A 79 -1.37 3.31 9.30
N ALA A 80 -0.71 2.14 9.42
CA ALA A 80 -0.83 1.07 8.44
C ALA A 80 -2.28 0.58 8.33
N LEU A 81 -2.97 0.40 9.46
CA LEU A 81 -4.37 0.00 9.52
C LEU A 81 -5.29 1.03 8.86
N ASP A 82 -5.15 2.30 9.20
CA ASP A 82 -5.98 3.38 8.65
C ASP A 82 -5.84 3.46 7.11
N LEU A 83 -4.61 3.27 6.59
CA LEU A 83 -4.36 3.26 5.15
C LEU A 83 -5.03 2.09 4.42
N VAL A 84 -4.94 0.87 4.96
CA VAL A 84 -5.57 -0.29 4.30
C VAL A 84 -7.08 -0.27 4.42
N ASP A 85 -7.64 0.20 5.55
CA ASP A 85 -9.08 0.36 5.72
C ASP A 85 -9.64 1.40 4.73
N ALA A 86 -8.92 2.49 4.48
CA ALA A 86 -9.30 3.49 3.48
C ALA A 86 -9.13 2.98 2.02
N ALA A 87 -8.15 2.14 1.74
CA ALA A 87 -7.88 1.62 0.40
C ALA A 87 -8.82 0.48 -0.03
N LEU A 88 -9.25 -0.36 0.91
CA LEU A 88 -10.03 -1.57 0.64
C LEU A 88 -11.29 -1.34 -0.23
N PRO A 89 -12.13 -0.32 0.00
CA PRO A 89 -13.31 -0.09 -0.83
C PRO A 89 -12.99 0.07 -2.33
N ALA A 90 -11.95 0.84 -2.66
CA ALA A 90 -11.51 1.02 -4.04
C ALA A 90 -10.95 -0.28 -4.64
N LEU A 91 -10.13 -1.01 -3.89
CA LEU A 91 -9.58 -2.29 -4.34
C LEU A 91 -10.69 -3.31 -4.64
N ILE A 92 -11.73 -3.36 -3.80
CA ILE A 92 -12.90 -4.22 -3.98
C ILE A 92 -13.71 -3.79 -5.21
N ALA A 93 -14.01 -2.49 -5.35
CA ALA A 93 -14.76 -1.96 -6.50
C ALA A 93 -14.09 -2.27 -7.85
N HIS A 94 -12.76 -2.37 -7.85
CA HIS A 94 -11.97 -2.70 -9.03
C HIS A 94 -11.53 -4.17 -9.13
N ALA A 95 -12.04 -5.04 -8.26
CA ALA A 95 -11.68 -6.47 -8.21
C ALA A 95 -10.16 -6.74 -8.21
N ALA A 96 -9.39 -5.89 -7.52
CA ALA A 96 -7.93 -5.96 -7.47
C ALA A 96 -7.45 -7.05 -6.50
N ALA A 97 -7.78 -8.31 -6.78
CA ALA A 97 -7.68 -9.45 -5.84
C ALA A 97 -6.33 -9.57 -5.10
N THR A 98 -5.20 -9.50 -5.82
CA THR A 98 -3.87 -9.57 -5.19
C THR A 98 -3.62 -8.43 -4.21
N ARG A 99 -4.18 -7.24 -4.49
CA ARG A 99 -4.06 -6.06 -3.62
C ARG A 99 -5.03 -6.13 -2.45
N ILE A 100 -6.22 -6.71 -2.64
CA ILE A 100 -7.16 -7.01 -1.56
C ILE A 100 -6.51 -7.98 -0.57
N ASP A 101 -5.95 -9.10 -1.04
CA ASP A 101 -5.20 -10.04 -0.19
C ASP A 101 -4.08 -9.34 0.61
N GLN A 102 -3.25 -8.55 -0.08
CA GLN A 102 -2.16 -7.82 0.57
C GLN A 102 -2.67 -6.86 1.64
N ALA A 103 -3.70 -6.08 1.34
CA ALA A 103 -4.31 -5.13 2.29
C ALA A 103 -4.87 -5.85 3.52
N LEU A 104 -5.55 -6.99 3.33
CA LEU A 104 -6.11 -7.79 4.42
C LEU A 104 -5.02 -8.42 5.30
N ARG A 105 -3.91 -8.90 4.72
CA ARG A 105 -2.76 -9.41 5.50
C ARG A 105 -2.15 -8.32 6.37
N ILE A 106 -1.97 -7.11 5.82
CA ILE A 106 -1.48 -5.94 6.57
C ILE A 106 -2.46 -5.57 7.69
N ARG A 107 -3.77 -5.56 7.39
CA ARG A 107 -4.84 -5.29 8.36
C ARG A 107 -4.79 -6.26 9.54
N VAL A 108 -4.68 -7.56 9.27
CA VAL A 108 -4.57 -8.61 10.31
C VAL A 108 -3.34 -8.39 11.18
N ALA A 109 -2.17 -8.16 10.56
CA ALA A 109 -0.94 -7.91 11.30
C ALA A 109 -1.05 -6.67 12.20
N ALA A 110 -1.48 -5.54 11.63
CA ALA A 110 -1.65 -4.30 12.38
C ALA A 110 -2.65 -4.44 13.54
N LEU A 111 -3.76 -5.18 13.36
CA LEU A 111 -4.72 -5.42 14.43
C LEU A 111 -4.13 -6.25 15.57
N LYS A 112 -3.32 -7.27 15.28
CA LYS A 112 -2.61 -8.07 16.30
C LYS A 112 -1.62 -7.23 17.08
N ASP A 113 -0.77 -6.47 16.39
CA ASP A 113 0.21 -5.59 17.05
C ASP A 113 -0.45 -4.48 17.90
N LEU A 114 -1.69 -4.09 17.57
CA LEU A 114 -2.50 -3.17 18.37
C LEU A 114 -3.28 -3.84 19.51
N GLY A 115 -3.15 -5.16 19.71
CA GLY A 115 -3.88 -5.92 20.73
C GLY A 115 -5.37 -6.12 20.44
N ARG A 116 -5.82 -5.92 19.20
CA ARG A 116 -7.22 -6.03 18.76
C ARG A 116 -7.54 -7.44 18.25
N GLU A 117 -7.31 -8.44 19.11
CA GLU A 117 -7.33 -9.86 18.73
C GLU A 117 -8.65 -10.34 18.11
N ALA A 118 -9.80 -9.92 18.66
CA ALA A 118 -11.10 -10.32 18.13
C ALA A 118 -11.33 -9.82 16.70
N GLU A 119 -10.85 -8.62 16.39
CA GLU A 119 -10.97 -8.03 15.05
C GLU A 119 -9.95 -8.65 14.09
N ALA A 120 -8.73 -8.92 14.57
CA ALA A 120 -7.72 -9.64 13.80
C ALA A 120 -8.20 -11.04 13.39
N ALA A 121 -8.86 -11.78 14.30
CA ALA A 121 -9.42 -13.09 14.02
C ALA A 121 -10.48 -13.05 12.91
N ARG A 122 -11.38 -12.06 12.96
CA ARG A 122 -12.39 -11.85 11.90
C ARG A 122 -11.73 -11.50 10.57
N ALA A 123 -10.82 -10.53 10.58
CA ALA A 123 -10.09 -10.11 9.38
C ALA A 123 -9.25 -11.25 8.76
N ALA A 124 -8.77 -12.19 9.56
CA ALA A 124 -7.98 -13.33 9.09
C ALA A 124 -8.80 -14.36 8.30
N ILE A 125 -10.11 -14.45 8.56
CA ILE A 125 -11.04 -15.30 7.78
C ILE A 125 -11.11 -14.74 6.36
N ASP A 126 -11.42 -13.45 6.23
CA ASP A 126 -11.49 -12.77 4.93
C ASP A 126 -10.13 -12.82 4.20
N SER A 127 -9.05 -12.54 4.92
CA SER A 127 -7.69 -12.60 4.36
C SER A 127 -7.37 -13.99 3.79
N ARG A 128 -7.78 -15.07 4.46
CA ARG A 128 -7.52 -16.44 3.99
C ARG A 128 -8.34 -16.79 2.76
N ALA A 129 -9.61 -16.38 2.72
CA ALA A 129 -10.47 -16.58 1.55
C ALA A 129 -9.87 -15.90 0.30
N TRP A 130 -9.39 -14.67 0.44
CA TRP A 130 -8.71 -13.95 -0.65
C TRP A 130 -7.35 -14.56 -1.02
N ALA A 131 -6.58 -15.03 -0.05
CA ALA A 131 -5.32 -15.73 -0.33
C ALA A 131 -5.55 -17.02 -1.14
N ASN A 132 -6.56 -17.81 -0.77
CA ASN A 132 -6.94 -19.03 -1.51
C ASN A 132 -7.37 -18.68 -2.94
N TYR A 133 -8.23 -17.66 -3.10
CA TYR A 133 -8.65 -17.18 -4.41
C TYR A 133 -7.46 -16.75 -5.30
N VAL A 134 -6.54 -15.95 -4.78
CA VAL A 134 -5.38 -15.43 -5.55
C VAL A 134 -4.38 -16.54 -5.90
N THR A 135 -4.26 -17.56 -5.05
CA THR A 135 -3.30 -18.67 -5.25
C THR A 135 -3.90 -19.90 -5.92
N GLY A 136 -5.21 -19.90 -6.21
CA GLY A 136 -5.90 -21.04 -6.84
C GLY A 136 -6.10 -22.24 -5.91
N HIS A 137 -5.99 -22.07 -4.59
CA HIS A 137 -6.33 -23.13 -3.64
C HIS A 137 -7.84 -23.15 -3.38
N GLY A 138 -8.42 -24.35 -3.29
CA GLY A 138 -9.82 -24.53 -2.90
C GLY A 138 -10.11 -24.08 -1.45
N PRO A 139 -11.39 -24.03 -1.06
CA PRO A 139 -11.79 -23.76 0.32
C PRO A 139 -11.27 -24.83 1.29
#